data_AF-A0AAW8KY78-F1
#
_entry.id   AF-A0AAW8KY78-F1
#
_cell.length_a   1.000
_cell.length_b   1.000
_cell.length_c   1.000
_cell.angle_alpha   90.00
_cell.angle_beta   90.00
_cell.angle_gamma   90.00
#
_symmetry.space_group_name_H-M   'P 1'
#
loop_
_entity.id
_entity.type
_entity.pdbx_description
1 polymer ?
#
loop_
_entity_poly.entity_id
_entity_poly.type
_entity_poly.pdbx_seq_one_letter_code
_entity_poly.pdbx_strand_id
1 'polypeptide(L)' 'FQKNPQAKNEIKRAIAEGNLVVLHVHSTENEKDRGRAIVDIFRVENGKIVEHWDVIQNIPEQSKNTNTMF' A
#
# COMPACT_ATOMS: atom_id res chain seq x y z
N PHE A 1 6.34 11.22 8.75
CA PHE A 1 5.82 11.39 10.12
C PHE A 1 6.11 12.78 10.71
N GLN A 2 7.36 13.25 10.91
CA GLN A 2 7.56 14.62 11.44
C GLN A 2 7.09 15.74 10.50
N LYS A 3 7.32 15.63 9.19
CA LYS A 3 6.91 16.64 8.20
C LYS A 3 5.44 16.55 7.80
N ASN A 4 4.88 15.34 7.83
CA ASN A 4 3.49 15.03 7.47
C ASN A 4 2.88 14.19 8.60
N PRO A 5 2.44 14.83 9.71
CA PRO A 5 1.92 14.12 10.89
C PRO A 5 0.54 13.49 10.65
N GLN A 6 -0.18 14.00 9.63
CA GLN A 6 -1.49 13.49 9.24
C GLN A 6 -1.42 12.39 8.18
N ALA A 7 -0.21 12.01 7.72
CA ALA A 7 -0.07 10.92 6.77
C ALA A 7 -0.47 9.58 7.39
N LYS A 8 -1.24 8.78 6.66
CA LYS A 8 -1.73 7.47 7.11
C LYS A 8 -1.42 6.40 6.07
N ASN A 9 -1.07 5.21 6.54
CA ASN A 9 -0.97 4.01 5.72
C ASN A 9 -1.87 2.95 6.35
N GLU A 10 -2.92 2.55 5.64
CA GLU A 10 -3.86 1.54 6.10
C GLU A 10 -3.66 0.25 5.30
N ILE A 11 -3.24 -0.82 5.96
CA ILE A 11 -3.10 -2.14 5.33
C ILE A 11 -4.51 -2.71 5.18
N LYS A 12 -4.99 -2.83 3.94
CA LYS A 12 -6.31 -3.41 3.63
C LYS A 12 -6.25 -4.92 3.63
N ARG A 13 -5.16 -5.50 3.11
CA ARG A 13 -4.94 -6.95 3.02
C ARG A 13 -3.46 -7.26 3.16
N ALA A 14 -3.16 -8.44 3.72
CA ALA A 14 -1.83 -9.02 3.73
C ALA A 14 -1.92 -10.47 3.24
N ILE A 15 -0.97 -10.88 2.39
CA ILE A 15 -0.85 -12.23 1.85
C ILE A 15 0.60 -12.67 2.10
N ALA A 16 0.80 -13.91 2.54
CA ALA A 16 2.12 -14.50 2.68
C ALA A 16 2.15 -15.86 1.97
N GLU A 17 3.12 -16.05 1.10
CA GLU A 17 3.30 -17.28 0.32
C GLU A 17 4.78 -17.55 0.11
N GLY A 18 5.26 -18.73 0.56
CA GLY A 18 6.67 -19.06 0.55
C GLY A 18 7.51 -18.04 1.32
N ASN A 19 8.50 -17.44 0.65
CA ASN A 19 9.34 -16.38 1.20
C ASN A 19 8.87 -14.97 0.78
N LEU A 20 7.66 -14.83 0.24
CA LEU A 20 7.09 -13.54 -0.15
C LEU A 20 5.99 -13.09 0.82
N VAL A 21 5.97 -11.79 1.09
CA VAL A 21 4.88 -11.10 1.80
C VAL A 21 4.38 -9.96 0.91
N VAL A 22 3.06 -9.90 0.69
CA VAL A 22 2.40 -8.88 -0.11
C VAL A 22 1.44 -8.09 0.76
N LEU A 23 1.52 -6.76 0.70
CA LEU A 23 0.58 -5.85 1.36
C LEU A 23 -0.19 -5.05 0.32
N HIS A 24 -1.51 -4.96 0.49
CA HIS A 24 -2.34 -4.02 -0.24
C HIS A 24 -2.67 -2.84 0.68
N VAL A 25 -2.16 -1.65 0.36
CA VAL A 25 -2.12 -0.50 1.26
C VAL A 25 -2.85 0.70 0.65
N HIS A 26 -3.68 1.38 1.46
CA HIS A 26 -4.17 2.72 1.16
C HIS A 26 -3.29 3.76 1.87
N SER A 27 -2.54 4.54 1.10
CA SER A 27 -1.63 5.56 1.61
C SER A 27 -2.14 6.96 1.33
N THR A 28 -2.27 7.81 2.35
CA THR A 28 -2.66 9.23 2.23
C THR A 28 -1.65 10.13 2.92
N GLU A 29 -1.42 11.32 2.37
CA GLU A 29 -0.50 12.30 2.98
C GLU A 29 -1.18 13.23 4.00
N ASN A 30 -2.49 13.43 3.86
CA ASN A 30 -3.35 14.20 4.75
C ASN A 30 -4.82 13.82 4.54
N GLU A 31 -5.74 14.41 5.31
CA GLU A 31 -7.18 14.06 5.27
C GLU A 31 -7.89 14.40 3.96
N LYS A 32 -7.36 15.33 3.16
CA LYS A 32 -7.94 15.73 1.86
C LYS A 32 -7.32 14.96 0.69
N ASP A 33 -6.22 14.26 0.92
CA ASP A 33 -5.58 13.43 -0.08
C ASP A 33 -6.36 12.13 -0.27
N ARG A 34 -6.84 11.91 -1.49
CA ARG A 34 -7.53 10.67 -1.87
C ARG A 34 -6.59 9.47 -1.82
N GLY A 35 -5.28 9.72 -1.95
CA GLY A 35 -4.23 8.76 -1.69
C GLY A 35 -3.84 7.89 -2.87
N ARG A 36 -3.06 6.85 -2.54
CA ARG A 36 -2.53 5.84 -3.45
C ARG A 36 -2.96 4.45 -2.99
N ALA A 37 -3.32 3.59 -3.94
CA ALA A 37 -3.31 2.15 -3.76
C ALA A 37 -1.89 1.65 -4.05
N ILE A 38 -1.30 0.99 -3.06
CA ILE A 38 0.06 0.44 -3.16
C ILE A 38 -0.04 -1.07 -2.97
N VAL A 39 0.62 -1.81 -3.84
CA VAL A 39 0.94 -3.22 -3.60
C VAL A 39 2.43 -3.30 -3.32
N ASP A 40 2.78 -3.51 -2.05
CA ASP A 40 4.15 -3.77 -1.63
C ASP A 40 4.40 -5.28 -1.67
N ILE A 41 5.53 -5.70 -2.25
CA ILE A 41 5.97 -7.09 -2.29
C ILE A 41 7.35 -7.15 -1.64
N PHE A 42 7.49 -7.98 -0.61
CA PHE A 42 8.74 -8.20 0.10
C PHE A 42 9.19 -9.64 -0.06
N ARG A 43 10.46 -9.86 -0.38
CA ARG A 43 11.11 -11.15 -0.17
C ARG A 43 11.77 -11.17 1.20
N VAL A 44 11.49 -12.22 1.98
CA VAL A 44 11.95 -12.38 3.36
C VAL A 44 12.83 -13.62 3.48
N GLU A 45 14.06 -13.44 3.95
CA GLU A 45 14.99 -14.54 4.22
C GLU A 45 15.59 -14.40 5.62
N ASN A 46 15.64 -15.51 6.36
CA ASN A 46 16.16 -15.54 7.73
C ASN A 46 15.53 -14.47 8.64
N GLY A 47 14.21 -14.25 8.48
CA GLY A 47 13.44 -13.25 9.24
C GLY A 47 13.72 -11.80 8.86
N LYS A 48 14.41 -11.52 7.75
CA LYS A 48 14.74 -10.17 7.27
C LYS A 48 14.18 -9.93 5.88
N ILE A 49 13.72 -8.72 5.62
CA ILE A 49 13.40 -8.27 4.26
C ILE A 49 14.72 -8.11 3.50
N VAL A 50 14.87 -8.85 2.40
CA VAL A 50 16.08 -8.85 1.55
C VAL A 50 15.84 -8.26 0.17
N GLU A 51 14.58 -8.07 -0.22
CA GLU A 51 14.18 -7.43 -1.47
C GLU A 51 12.79 -6.81 -1.33
N HIS A 52 12.55 -5.72 -2.03
CA HIS A 52 11.29 -4.97 -2.02
C HIS A 52 10.99 -4.47 -3.43
N TRP A 53 9.73 -4.62 -3.84
CA TRP A 53 9.14 -4.03 -5.03
C TRP A 53 7.81 -3.41 -4.67
N ASP A 54 7.41 -2.41 -5.44
CA ASP A 54 6.07 -1.84 -5.34
C ASP A 54 5.44 -1.61 -6.72
N VAL A 55 4.11 -1.55 -6.70
CA VAL A 55 3.31 -0.91 -7.74
C VAL A 55 2.43 0.12 -7.04
N ILE A 56 2.49 1.35 -7.54
CA ILE A 56 1.79 2.49 -6.96
C ILE A 56 0.82 3.07 -7.98
N GLN A 57 -0.43 3.20 -7.58
CA GLN A 57 -1.47 3.85 -8.39
C GLN A 57 -2.20 4.90 -7.57
N ASN A 58 -2.34 6.11 -8.10
CA ASN A 58 -3.22 7.11 -7.50
C ASN A 58 -4.66 6.60 -7.54
N ILE A 59 -5.41 6.73 -6.44
CA ILE A 59 -6.85 6.49 -6.50
C ILE A 59 -7.42 7.45 -7.56
N PRO A 60 -8.33 7.06 -8.46
CA PRO A 60 -8.88 7.96 -9.50
C PRO A 60 -10.04 8.81 -8.97
N GLU A 61 -10.08 10.11 -9.33
CA GLU A 61 -11.16 11.01 -8.88
C GLU A 61 -12.53 10.48 -9.26
N GLN A 62 -12.64 9.94 -10.47
CA GLN A 62 -13.81 9.24 -10.96
C GLN A 62 -13.41 7.81 -11.36
N SER A 63 -14.08 6.82 -10.78
CA SER A 63 -13.92 5.44 -11.23
C SER A 63 -14.91 5.09 -12.33
N LYS A 64 -14.48 4.23 -13.25
CA LYS A 64 -15.37 3.59 -14.24
C LYS A 64 -16.04 2.33 -13.71
N ASN A 65 -15.54 1.76 -12.60
CA ASN A 65 -16.20 0.66 -11.91
C ASN A 65 -17.04 1.20 -10.74
N THR A 66 -17.97 0.39 -10.25
CA THR A 66 -18.80 0.72 -9.07
C THR A 66 -18.18 0.25 -7.75
N ASN A 67 -17.07 -0.50 -7.81
CA ASN A 67 -16.37 -1.00 -6.64
C ASN A 67 -15.27 -0.01 -6.20
N THR A 68 -14.84 -0.12 -4.95
CA THR A 68 -13.63 0.57 -4.49
C THR A 68 -12.37 -0.06 -5.07
N MET A 69 -11.23 0.64 -4.97
CA MET A 69 -9.91 0.09 -5.29
C MET A 69 -9.44 -0.98 -4.29
N PHE A 70 -10.16 -1.15 -3.16
CA PHE A 70 -9.82 -2.02 -2.03
C PHE A 70 -10.98 -2.95 -1.66
#